data_AF-A0A024H2A7-F1
#
_entry.id   AF-A0A024H2A7-F1
#
_cell.length_a   1.000
_cell.length_b   1.000
_cell.length_c   1.000
_cell.angle_alpha   90.00
_cell.angle_beta   90.00
_cell.angle_gamma   90.00
#
_symmetry.space_group_name_H-M   'P 1'
#
loop_
_entity.id
_entity.type
_entity.pdbx_description
1 polymer ?
#
loop_
_entity_poly.entity_id
_entity_poly.type
_entity_poly.pdbx_seq_one_letter_code
_entity_poly.pdbx_strand_id
1 'polypeptide(L)' 'MSAVAEKKTSDGEQKPYVSPAQERVIVRAARLRLSTDKKQGLESPAWVKKIAKRPL' A
#
# COMPACT_ATOMS: atom_id res chain seq x y z
N MET A 1 15.02 -41.04 -1.07
CA MET A 1 15.49 -39.75 -0.51
C MET A 1 14.87 -38.64 -1.35
N SER A 2 14.16 -37.73 -0.70
CA SER A 2 13.13 -36.86 -1.29
C SER A 2 13.72 -35.66 -2.03
N ALA A 3 13.32 -35.47 -3.28
CA ALA A 3 13.53 -34.23 -4.01
C ALA A 3 12.53 -33.18 -3.50
N VAL A 4 13.01 -32.20 -2.74
CA VAL A 4 12.23 -31.05 -2.30
C VAL A 4 12.09 -30.12 -3.50
N ALA A 5 10.88 -30.06 -4.05
CA ALA A 5 10.54 -29.14 -5.13
C ALA A 5 10.63 -27.70 -4.61
N GLU A 6 11.59 -26.95 -5.14
CA GLU A 6 11.72 -25.51 -4.94
C GLU A 6 10.46 -24.81 -5.48
N LYS A 7 9.61 -24.38 -4.56
CA LYS A 7 8.44 -23.57 -4.88
C LYS A 7 8.93 -22.16 -5.23
N LYS A 8 9.10 -21.90 -6.53
CA LYS A 8 9.33 -20.55 -7.07
C LYS A 8 8.25 -19.61 -6.52
N THR A 9 8.60 -18.78 -5.55
CA THR A 9 7.84 -17.62 -5.12
C THR A 9 7.91 -16.62 -6.26
N SER A 10 6.96 -16.73 -7.20
CA SER A 10 6.67 -15.65 -8.12
C SER A 10 6.18 -14.46 -7.30
N ASP A 11 7.10 -13.58 -6.93
CA ASP A 11 6.90 -12.18 -6.49
C ASP A 11 6.29 -11.35 -7.65
N GLY A 12 5.19 -11.86 -8.22
CA GLY A 12 4.26 -11.02 -8.94
C GLY A 12 3.51 -10.26 -7.86
N GLU A 13 3.95 -9.04 -7.55
CA GLU A 13 3.18 -8.05 -6.81
C GLU A 13 1.86 -7.83 -7.59
N GLN A 14 0.91 -8.74 -7.41
CA GLN A 14 -0.45 -8.61 -7.93
C GLN A 14 -1.06 -7.47 -7.14
N LYS A 15 -0.83 -6.24 -7.61
CA LYS A 15 -1.60 -5.10 -7.14
C LYS A 15 -3.05 -5.49 -7.37
N PRO A 16 -3.85 -5.67 -6.31
CA PRO A 16 -5.25 -6.05 -6.48
C PRO A 16 -5.86 -5.05 -7.46
N TYR A 17 -6.67 -5.54 -8.40
CA TYR A 17 -7.42 -4.64 -9.26
C TYR A 17 -8.37 -3.84 -8.34
N VAL A 18 -8.05 -2.56 -8.16
CA VAL A 18 -8.81 -1.63 -7.33
C VAL A 18 -9.68 -0.82 -8.29
N SER A 19 -11.00 -0.76 -8.05
CA SER A 19 -11.87 0.09 -8.86
C SER A 19 -11.48 1.57 -8.68
N PRO A 20 -11.73 2.46 -9.66
CA PRO A 20 -11.40 3.88 -9.52
C PRO A 20 -12.01 4.52 -8.26
N ALA A 21 -13.20 4.07 -7.84
CA ALA A 21 -13.83 4.51 -6.60
C ALA A 21 -13.06 4.05 -5.36
N GLN A 22 -12.62 2.79 -5.33
CA GLN A 22 -11.79 2.28 -4.23
C GLN A 22 -10.43 2.97 -4.18
N GLU A 23 -9.82 3.30 -5.32
CA GLU A 23 -8.53 4.00 -5.35
C GLU A 23 -8.67 5.40 -4.73
N ARG A 24 -9.74 6.13 -5.02
CA ARG A 24 -10.05 7.42 -4.37
C ARG A 24 -10.17 7.28 -2.85
N VAL A 25 -10.82 6.22 -2.37
CA VAL A 25 -10.95 5.95 -0.93
C VAL A 25 -9.57 5.68 -0.31
N ILE A 26 -8.74 4.87 -0.95
CA ILE A 26 -7.38 4.55 -0.50
C ILE A 26 -6.53 5.82 -0.43
N VAL A 27 -6.57 6.68 -1.45
CA VAL A 27 -5.83 7.94 -1.48
C VAL A 27 -6.31 8.88 -0.38
N ARG A 28 -7.63 9.01 -0.18
CA ARG A 28 -8.21 9.83 0.91
C ARG A 28 -7.81 9.30 2.29
N ALA A 29 -7.88 7.98 2.50
CA ALA A 29 -7.46 7.35 3.75
C ALA A 29 -5.97 7.58 4.04
N ALA A 30 -5.11 7.46 3.02
CA ALA A 30 -3.69 7.73 3.15
C ALA A 30 -3.39 9.20 3.51
N ARG A 31 -4.10 10.15 2.88
CA ARG A 31 -4.00 11.58 3.22
C ARG A 31 -4.48 11.87 4.65
N LEU A 32 -5.58 11.26 5.07
CA LEU A 32 -6.09 11.38 6.43
C LEU A 32 -5.05 10.87 7.44
N ARG A 33 -4.49 9.68 7.21
CA ARG A 33 -3.46 9.10 8.07
C ARG A 33 -2.22 9.99 8.18
N LEU A 34 -1.71 10.53 7.06
CA LEU A 34 -0.60 11.50 7.10
C LEU A 34 -0.89 12.71 7.98
N SER A 35 -2.12 13.23 7.90
CA SER A 35 -2.52 14.38 8.72
C SER A 35 -2.61 14.01 10.21
N THR A 36 -3.10 12.81 10.52
CA THR A 36 -3.22 12.30 11.90
C THR A 36 -1.86 12.03 12.50
N ASP A 37 -0.98 11.31 11.80
CA ASP A 37 0.37 11.01 12.25
C ASP A 37 1.14 12.31 12.52
N LYS A 38 1.05 13.29 11.60
CA LYS A 38 1.66 14.62 11.79
C LYS A 38 1.15 15.33 13.04
N LYS A 39 -0.16 15.26 13.33
CA LYS A 39 -0.76 15.87 14.54
C LYS A 39 -0.30 15.16 15.82
N GLN A 40 -0.03 13.86 15.74
CA GLN A 40 0.43 13.05 16.86
C GLN A 40 1.96 13.09 17.03
N GLY A 41 2.69 13.82 16.17
CA GLY A 41 4.16 13.82 16.17
C GLY A 41 4.78 12.50 15.71
N LEU A 42 4.01 11.65 15.04
CA LEU A 42 4.45 10.36 14.51
C LEU A 42 4.90 10.49 13.07
N GLU A 43 5.90 9.69 12.69
CA GLU A 43 6.29 9.58 11.29
C GLU A 43 5.43 8.56 10.54
N SER A 44 4.80 9.01 9.45
CA SER A 44 4.04 8.11 8.59
C SER A 44 4.94 7.19 7.76
N PRO A 45 4.53 5.92 7.53
CA PRO A 45 5.25 5.01 6.67
C PRO A 45 5.46 5.55 5.24
N ALA A 46 6.60 5.23 4.63
CA ALA A 46 6.96 5.70 3.29
C ALA A 46 5.94 5.31 2.21
N TRP A 47 5.31 4.13 2.33
CA TRP A 47 4.28 3.69 1.38
C TRP A 47 3.00 4.55 1.48
N VAL A 48 2.63 5.03 2.67
CA VAL A 48 1.50 5.95 2.86
C VAL A 48 1.79 7.29 2.18
N LYS A 49 3.02 7.80 2.35
CA LYS A 49 3.50 9.02 1.67
C LYS A 49 3.40 8.87 0.14
N LYS A 50 3.74 7.69 -0.41
CA LYS A 50 3.62 7.39 -1.85
C LYS A 50 2.16 7.36 -2.33
N ILE A 51 1.26 6.72 -1.56
CA ILE A 51 -0.17 6.63 -1.92
C ILE A 51 -0.83 8.00 -1.88
N ALA A 52 -0.57 8.82 -0.86
CA ALA A 52 -1.22 10.11 -0.70
C ALA A 52 -0.89 11.13 -1.81
N LYS A 53 0.26 10.97 -2.47
CA LYS A 53 0.70 11.79 -3.61
C LYS A 53 -0.05 11.47 -4.92
N ARG A 54 -0.82 10.39 -4.98
CA ARG A 54 -1.59 10.04 -6.17
C ARG A 54 -2.72 11.06 -6.43
N PRO A 55 -3.10 11.27 -7.71
CA PRO A 55 -4.29 12.05 -8.06
C PRO A 55 -5.58 11.35 -7.59
N LEU A 56 -6.68 12.12 -7.54
CA LEU A 56 -8.03 11.64 -7.21
C LEU A 56 -8.89 11.45 -8.47
#